data_AF-A0A2H6A3G3-F1
#
_entry.id   AF-A0A2H6A3G3-F1
#
_cell.length_a   1.000
_cell.length_b   1.000
_cell.length_c   1.000
_cell.angle_alpha   90.00
_cell.angle_beta   90.00
_cell.angle_gamma   90.00
#
_symmetry.space_group_name_H-M   'P 1'
#
loop_
_entity.id
_entity.type
_entity.pdbx_description
1 polymer ?
#
loop_
_entity_poly.entity_id
_entity_poly.type
_entity_poly.pdbx_seq_one_letter_code
_entity_poly.pdbx_strand_id
1 'polypeptide(L)'
;MLPMRSHLIGSLALVSLIACTRKVVVVDSPPPRGRSTAVTLGVPPGHLPPPGQCRIWIPGRPPGRQPPARSCDGILAQAPAGAMILYRPGEDRRIVRVRYIDEHRAGVVIRIRVFDAETLAFIRDERPPE
;
A
#
# COMPACT_ATOMS: atom_id res chain seq x y z
N MET A 1 -63.05 56.06 4.77
CA MET A 1 -62.22 56.51 5.90
C MET A 1 -62.89 56.06 7.19
N LEU A 2 -62.39 55.00 7.84
CA LEU A 2 -62.73 54.69 9.23
C LEU A 2 -61.49 54.07 9.92
N PRO A 3 -61.21 54.43 11.18
CA PRO A 3 -59.94 54.16 11.86
C PRO A 3 -59.91 52.87 12.69
N MET A 4 -58.67 52.44 12.89
CA MET A 4 -58.03 51.58 13.89
C MET A 4 -58.68 51.51 15.29
N ARG A 5 -58.74 50.30 15.87
CA ARG A 5 -58.23 49.90 17.24
C ARG A 5 -58.85 48.55 17.69
N SER A 6 -58.02 47.53 17.99
CA SER A 6 -57.62 47.11 19.37
C SER A 6 -58.52 45.99 19.91
N HIS A 7 -58.12 44.87 20.52
CA HIS A 7 -56.85 44.20 20.83
C HIS A 7 -57.21 42.80 21.41
N LEU A 8 -56.25 41.84 21.35
CA LEU A 8 -55.99 40.72 22.30
C LEU A 8 -57.09 39.65 22.43
N ILE A 9 -56.83 38.35 22.29
CA ILE A 9 -56.05 37.49 23.20
C ILE A 9 -55.52 36.29 22.39
N GLY A 10 -54.20 36.20 22.21
CA GLY A 10 -53.54 35.02 21.66
C GLY A 10 -52.85 34.25 22.79
N SER A 11 -53.42 33.10 23.16
CA SER A 11 -52.88 32.20 24.18
C SER A 11 -51.48 31.70 23.79
N LEU A 12 -50.45 32.07 24.54
CA LEU A 12 -49.10 31.50 24.40
C LEU A 12 -49.13 30.05 24.91
N ALA A 13 -49.09 29.08 23.98
CA ALA A 13 -48.73 27.70 24.30
C ALA A 13 -47.22 27.61 24.51
N LEU A 14 -46.79 27.40 25.76
CA LEU A 14 -45.38 27.17 26.10
C LEU A 14 -45.04 25.70 25.80
N VAL A 15 -44.47 25.42 24.63
CA VAL A 15 -43.95 24.08 24.29
C VAL A 15 -42.57 23.92 24.91
N SER A 16 -42.49 23.23 26.05
CA SER A 16 -41.22 22.90 26.70
C SER A 16 -40.58 21.69 26.00
N LEU A 17 -39.62 21.96 25.11
CA LEU A 17 -38.76 20.93 24.50
C LEU A 17 -37.66 20.57 25.50
N ILE A 18 -37.90 19.54 26.33
CA ILE A 18 -36.86 18.95 27.17
C ILE A 18 -35.91 18.17 26.26
N ALA A 19 -34.83 18.84 25.83
CA ALA A 19 -33.75 18.20 25.09
C ALA A 19 -32.80 17.49 26.05
N CYS A 20 -32.95 16.17 26.21
CA CYS A 20 -31.93 15.35 26.87
C CYS A 20 -30.67 15.31 26.00
N THR A 21 -29.73 16.23 26.21
CA THR A 21 -28.42 16.20 25.56
C THR A 21 -27.58 15.08 26.18
N ARG A 22 -27.61 13.90 25.57
CA ARG A 22 -26.68 12.82 25.92
C ARG A 22 -25.29 13.24 25.45
N LYS A 23 -24.44 13.72 26.38
CA LYS A 23 -23.03 14.03 26.06
C LYS A 23 -22.33 12.74 25.66
N VAL A 24 -22.01 12.61 24.38
CA VAL A 24 -21.08 11.58 23.90
C VAL A 24 -19.68 12.07 24.25
N VAL A 25 -19.08 11.47 25.27
CA VAL A 25 -17.67 11.67 25.56
C VAL A 25 -16.91 10.84 24.53
N VAL A 26 -16.36 11.50 23.51
CA VAL A 26 -15.36 10.89 22.63
C VAL A 26 -14.11 10.72 23.49
N VAL A 27 -13.93 9.51 24.01
CA VAL A 27 -12.64 9.14 24.61
C VAL A 27 -11.67 9.04 23.45
N ASP A 28 -10.79 10.04 23.32
CA ASP A 28 -9.63 9.98 22.45
C ASP A 28 -8.74 8.85 22.96
N SER A 29 -9.04 7.65 22.50
CA SER A 29 -8.13 6.53 22.65
C SER A 29 -6.92 6.89 21.78
N PRO A 30 -5.69 6.86 22.29
CA PRO A 30 -4.52 7.01 21.43
C PRO A 30 -4.69 6.01 20.27
N PRO A 31 -4.34 6.40 19.03
CA PRO A 31 -4.47 5.48 17.90
C PRO A 31 -3.85 4.15 18.33
N PRO A 32 -4.50 3.01 18.05
CA PRO A 32 -3.87 1.73 18.37
C PRO A 32 -2.46 1.84 17.83
N ARG A 33 -1.46 1.61 18.70
CA ARG A 33 -0.08 1.36 18.25
C ARG A 33 -0.12 0.03 17.52
N GLY A 34 -0.77 0.02 16.36
CA GLY A 34 -0.61 -0.96 15.33
C GLY A 34 0.86 -0.88 15.01
N ARG A 35 1.60 -1.88 15.50
CA ARG A 35 2.92 -2.22 15.01
C ARG A 35 2.85 -2.03 13.51
N SER A 36 3.58 -1.07 12.95
CA SER A 36 3.59 -0.86 11.50
C SER A 36 3.99 -2.19 10.89
N THR A 37 3.02 -2.95 10.35
CA THR A 37 3.23 -4.25 9.71
C THR A 37 3.74 -4.03 8.29
N ALA A 38 4.48 -2.95 8.07
CA ALA A 38 5.02 -2.59 6.77
C ALA A 38 5.90 -3.74 6.29
N VAL A 39 5.37 -4.51 5.33
CA VAL A 39 6.10 -5.58 4.67
C VAL A 39 7.22 -4.92 3.85
N THR A 40 8.46 -5.27 4.15
CA THR A 40 9.63 -4.84 3.38
C THR A 40 10.09 -5.95 2.45
N LEU A 41 10.73 -5.58 1.33
CA LEU A 41 11.17 -6.54 0.30
C LEU A 41 12.22 -7.56 0.80
N GLY A 42 12.95 -7.28 1.90
CA GLY A 42 13.98 -8.17 2.43
C GLY A 42 15.26 -8.26 1.56
N VAL A 43 15.35 -7.49 0.48
CA VAL A 43 16.59 -7.26 -0.28
C VAL A 43 17.32 -6.10 0.37
N PRO A 44 18.61 -6.20 0.73
CA PRO A 44 19.33 -5.09 1.34
C PRO A 44 19.38 -3.84 0.43
N PRO A 45 19.40 -2.62 1.00
CA PRO A 45 19.65 -1.40 0.23
C PRO A 45 20.91 -1.52 -0.65
N GLY A 46 20.88 -0.86 -1.81
CA GLY A 46 21.98 -0.92 -2.79
C GLY A 46 22.07 -2.21 -3.61
N HIS A 47 21.23 -3.22 -3.35
CA HIS A 47 21.22 -4.48 -4.10
C HIS A 47 20.11 -4.58 -5.15
N LEU A 48 19.28 -3.56 -5.28
CA LEU A 48 18.34 -3.45 -6.39
C LEU A 48 19.09 -3.31 -7.73
N PRO A 49 18.53 -3.81 -8.85
CA PRO A 49 19.09 -3.53 -10.16
C PRO A 49 19.08 -2.02 -10.46
N PRO A 50 19.96 -1.53 -11.35
CA PRO A 50 19.83 -0.20 -11.94
C PRO A 50 18.46 -0.01 -12.62
N PRO A 51 17.98 1.25 -12.81
CA PRO A 51 16.80 1.50 -13.63
C PRO A 51 16.96 0.93 -15.04
N GLY A 52 15.89 0.34 -15.58
CA GLY A 52 15.87 -0.35 -16.87
C GLY A 52 16.37 -1.80 -16.83
N GLN A 53 16.89 -2.28 -15.70
CA GLN A 53 17.46 -3.62 -15.59
C GLN A 53 16.66 -4.56 -14.68
N CYS A 54 16.92 -5.85 -14.85
CA CYS A 54 16.38 -6.90 -14.02
C CYS A 54 17.50 -7.62 -13.24
N ARG A 55 17.16 -8.20 -12.10
CA ARG A 55 18.06 -9.02 -11.29
C ARG A 55 17.31 -10.22 -10.71
N ILE A 56 17.91 -11.40 -10.81
CA ILE A 56 17.45 -12.58 -10.07
C ILE A 56 17.97 -12.48 -8.64
N TRP A 57 17.09 -12.65 -7.67
CA TRP A 57 17.39 -12.70 -6.26
C TRP A 57 17.00 -14.07 -5.70
N ILE A 58 17.99 -14.81 -5.18
CA ILE A 58 17.80 -16.16 -4.68
C ILE A 58 17.74 -16.12 -3.16
N PRO A 59 16.60 -16.43 -2.51
CA PRO A 59 16.51 -16.47 -1.06
C PRO A 59 17.58 -17.36 -0.43
N GLY A 60 18.09 -16.96 0.75
CA GLY A 60 19.15 -17.68 1.47
C GLY A 60 20.57 -17.54 0.88
N ARG A 61 20.71 -17.05 -0.36
CA ARG A 61 22.04 -16.77 -0.93
C ARG A 61 22.58 -15.44 -0.40
N PRO A 62 23.84 -15.38 0.09
CA PRO A 62 24.43 -14.13 0.57
C PRO A 62 24.44 -13.03 -0.49
N PRO A 63 24.25 -11.74 -0.14
CA PRO A 63 24.11 -10.65 -1.11
C PRO A 63 25.27 -10.55 -2.13
N GLY A 64 26.52 -10.72 -1.68
CA GLY A 64 27.71 -10.71 -2.55
C GLY A 64 27.85 -11.92 -3.48
N ARG A 65 27.01 -12.95 -3.32
CA ARG A 65 26.98 -14.15 -4.19
C ARG A 65 25.75 -14.16 -5.11
N GLN A 66 24.88 -13.16 -5.02
CA GLN A 66 23.71 -13.06 -5.86
C GLN A 66 24.12 -12.81 -7.31
N PRO A 67 23.36 -13.34 -8.30
CA PRO A 67 23.58 -13.01 -9.70
C PRO A 67 23.63 -11.49 -9.93
N PRO A 68 24.45 -11.00 -10.87
CA PRO A 68 24.47 -9.59 -11.21
C PRO A 68 23.15 -9.15 -11.86
N ALA A 69 22.89 -7.84 -11.85
CA ALA A 69 21.83 -7.27 -12.68
C ALA A 69 22.19 -7.41 -14.17
N ARG A 70 21.17 -7.53 -15.02
CA ARG A 70 21.29 -7.73 -16.47
C ARG A 70 20.08 -7.18 -17.21
N SER A 71 20.10 -7.28 -18.55
CA SER A 71 18.89 -7.09 -19.35
C SER A 71 17.77 -8.02 -18.87
N CYS A 72 16.54 -7.51 -18.90
CA CYS A 72 15.33 -8.27 -18.60
C CYS A 72 15.04 -9.37 -19.63
N ASP A 73 15.64 -9.29 -20.82
CA ASP A 73 15.42 -10.26 -21.88
C ASP A 73 15.86 -11.66 -21.46
N GLY A 74 14.93 -12.61 -21.59
CA GLY A 74 15.13 -14.01 -21.24
C GLY A 74 15.37 -14.28 -19.76
N ILE A 75 15.24 -13.29 -18.87
CA ILE A 75 15.58 -13.47 -17.46
C ILE A 75 14.64 -14.45 -16.75
N LEU A 76 13.37 -14.51 -17.17
CA LEU A 76 12.38 -15.42 -16.59
C LEU A 76 12.78 -16.89 -16.77
N ALA A 77 13.29 -17.25 -17.94
CA ALA A 77 13.74 -18.61 -18.24
C ALA A 77 14.97 -19.04 -17.41
N GLN A 78 15.72 -18.08 -16.87
CA GLN A 78 16.90 -18.32 -16.03
C GLN A 78 16.57 -18.30 -14.53
N ALA A 79 15.35 -17.92 -14.15
CA ALA A 79 14.98 -17.76 -12.75
C ALA A 79 14.63 -19.13 -12.14
N PRO A 80 15.42 -19.62 -11.16
CA PRO A 80 15.15 -20.90 -10.52
C PRO A 80 13.88 -20.83 -9.66
N ALA A 81 13.36 -22.00 -9.32
CA ALA A 81 12.22 -22.12 -8.41
C ALA A 81 12.51 -21.42 -7.07
N GLY A 82 11.50 -20.75 -6.52
CA GLY A 82 11.59 -19.96 -5.27
C GLY A 82 12.37 -18.65 -5.38
N ALA A 83 12.91 -18.30 -6.55
CA ALA A 83 13.60 -17.02 -6.74
C ALA A 83 12.62 -15.85 -6.84
N MET A 84 13.16 -14.64 -6.70
CA MET A 84 12.49 -13.40 -7.10
C MET A 84 13.19 -12.79 -8.31
N ILE A 85 12.42 -12.17 -9.21
CA ILE A 85 12.95 -11.29 -10.25
C ILE A 85 12.62 -9.86 -9.86
N LEU A 86 13.67 -9.08 -9.58
CA LEU A 86 13.58 -7.65 -9.30
C LEU A 86 13.69 -6.91 -10.64
N TYR A 87 12.78 -5.99 -10.90
CA TYR A 87 12.81 -5.10 -12.06
C TYR A 87 12.63 -3.65 -11.60
N ARG A 88 13.60 -2.79 -11.90
CA ARG A 88 13.44 -1.34 -11.74
C ARG A 88 13.13 -0.72 -13.10
N PRO A 89 11.93 -0.16 -13.31
CA PRO A 89 11.60 0.53 -14.57
C PRO A 89 12.53 1.72 -14.84
N GLY A 90 12.77 2.00 -16.12
CA GLY A 90 13.53 3.19 -16.55
C GLY A 90 12.74 4.49 -16.33
N GLU A 91 11.44 4.44 -16.64
CA GLU A 91 10.50 5.57 -16.58
C GLU A 91 10.06 5.90 -15.15
N ASP A 92 9.63 4.89 -14.39
CA ASP A 92 9.27 5.05 -12.97
C ASP A 92 10.37 4.47 -12.09
N ARG A 93 11.37 5.30 -11.78
CA ARG A 93 12.54 4.91 -10.99
C ARG A 93 12.25 4.77 -9.50
N ARG A 94 11.08 5.22 -9.04
CA ARG A 94 10.67 5.19 -7.64
C ARG A 94 10.18 3.80 -7.21
N ILE A 95 9.88 2.92 -8.15
CA ILE A 95 9.38 1.59 -7.85
C ILE A 95 10.35 0.48 -8.21
N VAL A 96 10.19 -0.66 -7.54
CA VAL A 96 10.71 -1.95 -7.98
C VAL A 96 9.55 -2.93 -8.07
N ARG A 97 9.41 -3.58 -9.23
CA ARG A 97 8.48 -4.68 -9.45
C ARG A 97 9.19 -5.99 -9.14
N VAL A 98 8.56 -6.81 -8.32
CA VAL A 98 9.13 -8.06 -7.80
C VAL A 98 8.22 -9.19 -8.22
N ARG A 99 8.68 -10.01 -9.16
CA ARG A 99 8.00 -11.23 -9.58
C ARG A 99 8.49 -12.37 -8.71
N TYR A 100 7.57 -13.02 -8.00
CA TYR A 100 7.87 -14.21 -7.21
C TYR A 100 7.71 -15.43 -8.11
N ILE A 101 8.78 -16.23 -8.20
CA ILE A 101 8.77 -17.49 -8.93
C ILE A 101 8.23 -18.59 -8.03
N ASP A 102 7.44 -19.47 -8.60
CA ASP A 102 6.91 -20.66 -7.94
C ASP A 102 8.01 -21.47 -7.25
N GLU A 103 7.75 -21.96 -6.04
CA GLU A 103 8.71 -22.70 -5.22
C GLU A 103 9.12 -24.06 -5.82
N HIS A 104 8.30 -24.60 -6.74
CA HIS A 104 8.52 -25.90 -7.36
C HIS A 104 8.77 -25.80 -8.87
N ARG A 105 8.40 -24.70 -9.51
CA ARG A 105 8.46 -24.53 -10.96
C ARG A 105 9.28 -23.30 -11.35
N ALA A 106 10.47 -23.55 -11.91
CA ALA A 106 11.30 -22.49 -12.47
C ALA A 106 10.55 -21.71 -13.56
N GLY A 107 10.76 -20.39 -13.61
CA GLY A 107 10.14 -19.52 -14.62
C GLY A 107 8.62 -19.29 -14.51
N VAL A 108 7.93 -19.85 -13.51
CA VAL A 108 6.49 -19.62 -13.32
C VAL A 108 6.27 -18.48 -12.32
N VAL A 109 5.70 -17.36 -12.77
CA VAL A 109 5.39 -16.22 -11.90
C VAL A 109 4.06 -16.46 -11.18
N ILE A 110 4.08 -16.51 -9.85
CA ILE A 110 2.87 -16.73 -9.04
C ILE A 110 2.31 -15.46 -8.41
N ARG A 111 3.13 -14.41 -8.32
CA ARG A 111 2.75 -13.14 -7.69
C ARG A 111 3.67 -12.01 -8.16
N ILE A 112 3.12 -10.82 -8.33
CA ILE A 112 3.89 -9.60 -8.57
C ILE A 112 3.59 -8.61 -7.44
N ARG A 113 4.64 -8.11 -6.77
CA ARG A 113 4.54 -7.03 -5.78
C ARG A 113 5.34 -5.83 -6.23
N VAL A 114 4.82 -4.65 -5.92
CA VAL A 114 5.47 -3.38 -6.17
C VAL A 114 5.91 -2.81 -4.84
N PHE A 115 7.18 -2.43 -4.77
CA PHE A 115 7.76 -1.77 -3.60
C PHE A 115 8.32 -0.42 -4.00
N ASP A 116 8.44 0.47 -3.02
CA ASP A 116 9.20 1.70 -3.16
C ASP A 116 10.71 1.37 -3.22
N ALA A 117 11.42 1.96 -4.18
CA ALA A 117 12.81 1.61 -4.48
C ALA A 117 13.80 2.17 -3.46
N GLU A 118 13.41 3.19 -2.70
CA GLU A 118 14.25 3.82 -1.68
C GLU A 118 14.02 3.16 -0.32
N THR A 119 12.76 3.08 0.09
CA THR A 119 12.38 2.59 1.42
C THR A 119 12.16 1.08 1.48
N LEU A 120 12.03 0.43 0.32
CA LEU A 120 11.66 -0.99 0.17
C LEU A 120 10.31 -1.34 0.79
N ALA A 121 9.48 -0.32 1.07
CA ALA A 121 8.14 -0.50 1.59
C ALA A 121 7.21 -1.04 0.50
N PHE A 122 6.35 -1.98 0.87
CA PHE A 122 5.31 -2.48 -0.01
C PHE A 122 4.34 -1.37 -0.43
N ILE A 123 4.05 -1.28 -1.72
CA ILE A 123 3.09 -0.34 -2.30
C ILE A 123 1.79 -1.05 -2.66
N ARG A 124 1.86 -2.11 -3.48
CA ARG A 124 0.68 -2.83 -4.00
C ARG A 124 1.06 -4.19 -4.61
N ASP A 125 0.06 -5.06 -4.78
CA ASP A 125 0.17 -6.24 -5.65
C ASP A 125 -0.25 -5.89 -7.10
N GLU A 126 0.32 -6.61 -8.07
CA GLU A 126 -0.08 -6.57 -9.49
C GLU A 126 -0.47 -7.99 -9.94
N ARG A 127 -1.41 -8.11 -10.89
CA ARG A 127 -1.76 -9.42 -11.46
C ARG A 127 -0.59 -9.96 -12.29
N PRO A 128 -0.19 -11.23 -12.13
CA PRO A 128 0.73 -11.87 -13.05
C PRO A 128 0.16 -11.86 -14.49
N PRO A 129 1.02 -11.78 -15.52
CA PRO A 129 0.59 -12.02 -16.88
C PRO A 129 0.06 -13.47 -16.99
N GLU A 130 -1.05 -13.64 -17.70
CA GLU A 130 -1.69 -14.94 -17.99
C GLU A 130 -0.83 -15.82 -18.90
#